data_AF-A0A8S4A4S8-F1
#
_entry.id   AF-A0A8S4A4S8-F1
#
_cell.length_a   1.000
_cell.length_b   1.000
_cell.length_c   1.000
_cell.angle_alpha   90.00
_cell.angle_beta   90.00
_cell.angle_gamma   90.00
#
_symmetry.space_group_name_H-M   'P 1'
#
loop_
_entity.id
_entity.type
_entity.pdbx_description
1 polymer ?
#
loop_
_entity_poly.entity_id
_entity_poly.type
_entity_poly.pdbx_seq_one_letter_code
_entity_poly.pdbx_strand_id
1 'polypeptide(L)'
;MAESSETVCLAVKRLDLNDTEISDVISLNISKGDSVAEVTHKIRAALEPNDADLIFKLRNTQGHLIPLNGKIADRPSSPSSPLTLEVARRFQSVQPEPNSLTLTQFEDEMVKKLATIQERINQLELAEKNMTERRADRLKQDVFVLQTTVDFMTRRFEESESVHWNGMFIRYPLW
;
A
#
# COMPACT_ATOMS: atom_id res chain seq x y z
N MET A 1 39.02 -14.39 -25.65
CA MET A 1 37.69 -14.97 -25.92
C MET A 1 36.98 -13.98 -26.83
N ALA A 2 36.59 -14.40 -28.03
CA ALA A 2 35.95 -13.49 -28.99
C ALA A 2 34.55 -13.13 -28.46
N GLU A 3 34.28 -11.83 -28.30
CA GLU A 3 32.94 -11.36 -27.96
C GLU A 3 32.02 -11.62 -29.17
N SER A 4 31.07 -12.53 -29.01
CA SER A 4 30.05 -12.78 -30.03
C SER A 4 29.12 -11.57 -30.12
N SER A 5 29.32 -10.74 -31.14
CA SER A 5 28.41 -9.67 -31.50
C SER A 5 27.22 -10.23 -32.28
N GLU A 6 26.00 -9.94 -31.83
CA GLU A 6 24.77 -10.33 -32.54
C GLU A 6 24.12 -9.09 -33.16
N THR A 7 23.54 -9.25 -34.35
CA THR A 7 22.83 -8.17 -35.03
C THR A 7 21.41 -8.11 -34.50
N VAL A 8 21.06 -6.97 -33.90
CA VAL A 8 19.75 -6.71 -33.31
C VAL A 8 18.97 -5.74 -34.20
N CYS A 9 17.74 -6.09 -34.56
CA CYS A 9 16.86 -5.22 -35.34
C CYS A 9 15.90 -4.44 -34.41
N LEU A 10 15.89 -3.12 -34.54
CA LEU A 10 15.07 -2.20 -33.75
C LEU A 10 14.15 -1.38 -34.64
N ALA A 11 12.85 -1.44 -34.39
CA ALA A 11 11.83 -0.58 -34.98
C ALA A 11 11.73 0.71 -34.18
N VAL A 12 12.04 1.83 -34.80
CA VAL A 12 12.16 3.14 -34.16
C VAL A 12 10.82 3.86 -34.20
N LYS A 13 10.35 4.28 -33.03
CA LYS A 13 9.15 5.09 -32.86
C LYS A 13 9.53 6.44 -32.27
N ARG A 14 9.45 7.51 -33.06
CA ARG A 14 9.84 8.86 -32.65
C ARG A 14 8.70 9.61 -31.98
N LEU A 15 8.50 9.33 -30.69
CA LEU A 15 7.52 10.04 -29.89
C LEU A 15 7.90 11.52 -29.75
N ASP A 16 9.18 11.88 -29.83
CA ASP A 16 9.64 13.26 -29.79
C ASP A 16 9.13 14.15 -30.93
N LEU A 17 8.74 13.55 -32.06
CA LEU A 17 8.12 14.19 -33.22
C LEU A 17 6.59 14.00 -33.28
N ASN A 18 6.01 13.37 -32.25
CA ASN A 18 4.62 12.91 -32.21
C ASN A 18 4.26 11.87 -33.29
N ASP A 19 5.22 11.02 -33.70
CA ASP A 19 4.93 9.93 -34.63
C ASP A 19 4.05 8.87 -33.95
N THR A 20 2.90 8.59 -34.57
CA THR A 20 1.99 7.52 -34.14
C THR A 20 2.44 6.14 -34.60
N GLU A 21 3.18 6.07 -35.72
CA GLU A 21 3.64 4.84 -36.37
C GLU A 21 5.16 4.62 -36.21
N ILE A 22 5.64 3.44 -36.61
CA ILE A 22 7.07 3.12 -36.63
C ILE A 22 7.68 3.84 -37.83
N SER A 23 8.67 4.70 -37.58
CA SER A 23 9.29 5.53 -38.61
C SER A 23 10.32 4.74 -39.43
N ASP A 24 11.20 3.98 -38.77
CA ASP A 24 12.33 3.27 -39.40
C ASP A 24 12.69 1.96 -38.68
N VAL A 25 13.38 1.04 -39.37
CA VAL A 25 13.99 -0.16 -38.75
C VAL A 25 15.51 -0.09 -38.88
N ILE A 26 16.19 0.00 -37.75
CA ILE A 26 17.67 0.03 -37.67
C ILE A 26 18.21 -1.33 -37.26
N SER A 27 19.38 -1.71 -37.77
CA SER A 27 20.09 -2.93 -37.35
C SER A 27 21.41 -2.55 -36.70
N LEU A 28 21.65 -3.05 -35.48
CA LEU A 28 22.81 -2.71 -34.67
C LEU A 28 23.57 -3.96 -34.26
N ASN A 29 24.91 -3.88 -34.26
CA ASN A 29 25.74 -4.95 -33.73
C ASN A 29 26.00 -4.71 -32.24
N ILE A 30 25.36 -5.53 -31.39
CA ILE A 30 25.44 -5.45 -29.93
C ILE A 30 26.17 -6.70 -29.42
N SER A 31 27.16 -6.49 -28.56
CA SER A 31 27.86 -7.57 -27.88
C SER A 31 27.21 -7.83 -26.52
N LYS A 32 27.24 -9.09 -26.06
CA LYS A 32 26.62 -9.49 -24.78
C LYS A 32 27.22 -8.77 -23.55
N GLY A 33 28.49 -8.37 -23.67
CA GLY A 33 29.22 -7.60 -22.65
C GLY A 33 28.91 -6.10 -22.65
N ASP A 34 28.20 -5.57 -23.66
CA ASP A 34 28.00 -4.13 -23.79
C ASP A 34 27.24 -3.55 -22.60
N SER A 35 27.81 -2.52 -22.00
CA SER A 35 27.18 -1.70 -20.98
C SER A 35 26.03 -0.87 -21.58
N VAL A 36 25.15 -0.36 -20.70
CA VAL A 36 24.04 0.51 -21.12
C VAL A 36 24.55 1.73 -21.90
N ALA A 37 25.69 2.29 -21.48
CA ALA A 37 26.28 3.47 -22.11
C ALA A 37 26.75 3.18 -23.54
N GLU A 38 27.38 2.02 -23.77
CA GLU A 38 27.87 1.59 -25.09
C GLU A 38 26.72 1.29 -26.04
N VAL A 39 25.69 0.58 -25.58
CA VAL A 39 24.47 0.33 -26.39
C VAL A 39 23.78 1.65 -26.73
N THR A 40 23.67 2.57 -25.77
CA THR A 40 23.09 3.90 -26.01
C THR A 40 23.92 4.70 -27.01
N HIS A 41 25.24 4.65 -26.93
CA HIS A 41 26.13 5.31 -27.89
C HIS A 41 25.96 4.75 -29.30
N LYS A 42 25.89 3.41 -29.46
CA LYS A 42 25.64 2.76 -30.75
C LYS A 42 24.29 3.18 -31.34
N ILE A 43 23.25 3.29 -30.51
CA ILE A 43 21.92 3.76 -30.93
C ILE A 43 21.96 5.23 -31.36
N ARG A 44 22.62 6.10 -30.58
CA ARG A 44 22.79 7.52 -30.94
C ARG A 44 23.58 7.69 -32.23
N ALA A 45 24.65 6.91 -32.42
CA ALA A 45 25.43 6.96 -33.65
C ALA A 45 24.61 6.54 -34.88
N ALA A 46 23.69 5.58 -34.73
CA ALA A 46 22.86 5.13 -35.83
C ALA A 46 21.66 6.04 -36.14
N LEU A 47 21.15 6.76 -35.14
CA LEU A 47 19.99 7.65 -35.30
C LEU A 47 20.34 9.13 -35.50
N GLU A 48 21.61 9.48 -35.30
CA GLU A 48 22.13 10.85 -35.31
C GLU A 48 21.20 11.90 -34.63
N PRO A 49 20.69 11.64 -33.40
CA PRO A 49 19.85 12.62 -32.75
C PRO A 49 20.70 13.81 -32.28
N ASN A 50 20.39 15.01 -32.79
CA ASN A 50 21.06 16.25 -32.41
C ASN A 50 20.82 16.69 -30.95
N ASP A 51 19.82 16.10 -30.26
CA ASP A 51 19.37 16.56 -28.95
C ASP A 51 19.80 15.63 -27.81
N ALA A 52 20.56 16.19 -26.84
CA ALA A 52 21.00 15.48 -25.64
C ALA A 52 19.87 15.10 -24.68
N ASP A 53 18.69 15.70 -24.83
CA ASP A 53 17.52 15.52 -23.96
C ASP A 53 16.62 14.33 -24.36
N LEU A 54 17.04 13.55 -25.36
CA LEU A 54 16.32 12.35 -25.80
C LEU A 54 16.64 11.15 -24.91
N ILE A 55 15.58 10.43 -24.57
CA ILE A 55 15.58 9.18 -23.81
C ILE A 55 15.15 8.05 -24.75
N PHE A 56 15.87 6.94 -24.67
CA PHE A 56 15.57 5.71 -25.39
C PHE A 56 14.89 4.72 -24.48
N LYS A 57 13.70 4.25 -24.88
CA LYS A 57 12.96 3.20 -24.18
C LYS A 57 12.81 2.01 -25.11
N LEU A 58 13.31 0.86 -24.70
CA LEU A 58 13.22 -0.36 -25.49
C LEU A 58 12.03 -1.20 -25.03
N ARG A 59 11.21 -1.67 -25.98
CA ARG A 59 10.07 -2.55 -25.72
C ARG A 59 10.17 -3.83 -26.52
N ASN A 60 9.65 -4.91 -25.94
CA ASN A 60 9.47 -6.16 -26.68
C ASN A 60 8.25 -6.10 -27.60
N THR A 61 8.01 -7.18 -28.35
CA THR A 61 6.86 -7.34 -29.26
C THR A 61 5.49 -7.27 -28.56
N GLN A 62 5.44 -7.49 -27.24
CA GLN A 62 4.23 -7.37 -26.42
C GLN A 62 4.05 -5.94 -25.86
N GLY A 63 4.96 -5.01 -26.13
CA GLY A 63 4.92 -3.64 -25.60
C GLY A 63 5.48 -3.49 -24.18
N HIS A 64 6.08 -4.52 -23.58
CA HIS A 64 6.71 -4.43 -22.26
C HIS A 64 8.07 -3.74 -22.34
N LEU A 65 8.36 -2.86 -21.38
CA LEU A 65 9.66 -2.19 -21.26
C LEU A 65 10.75 -3.20 -20.88
N ILE A 66 11.86 -3.20 -21.61
CA ILE A 66 13.00 -4.09 -21.37
C ILE A 66 14.30 -3.27 -21.19
N PRO A 67 15.28 -3.78 -20.43
CA PRO A 67 16.53 -3.07 -20.19
C PRO A 67 17.34 -2.83 -21.47
N LEU A 68 17.92 -1.64 -21.59
CA LEU A 68 18.77 -1.24 -22.70
C LEU A 68 20.25 -1.62 -22.45
N ASN A 69 20.61 -2.90 -22.55
CA ASN A 69 21.98 -3.38 -22.30
C ASN A 69 22.39 -4.51 -23.26
N GLY A 70 23.64 -4.98 -23.17
CA GLY A 70 24.17 -6.04 -24.03
C GLY A 70 23.36 -7.35 -24.03
N LYS A 71 22.54 -7.62 -23.00
CA LYS A 71 21.65 -8.80 -22.95
C LYS A 71 20.53 -8.76 -23.99
N ILE A 72 20.35 -7.65 -24.72
CA ILE A 72 19.47 -7.61 -25.88
C ILE A 72 19.97 -8.56 -26.97
N ALA A 73 21.28 -8.76 -27.07
CA ALA A 73 21.88 -9.72 -27.99
C ALA A 73 21.43 -11.17 -27.73
N ASP A 74 20.98 -11.51 -26.52
CA ASP A 74 20.46 -12.87 -26.23
C ASP A 74 19.01 -13.08 -26.70
N ARG A 75 18.34 -12.02 -27.19
CA ARG A 75 16.93 -12.09 -27.59
C ARG A 75 16.82 -12.28 -29.09
N PRO A 76 15.92 -13.16 -29.57
CA PRO A 76 15.63 -13.27 -30.98
C PRO A 76 15.02 -11.95 -31.45
N SER A 77 15.74 -11.23 -32.29
CA SER A 77 15.21 -10.09 -33.04
C SER A 77 15.50 -10.35 -34.51
N SER A 78 14.50 -10.11 -35.35
CA SER A 78 14.62 -10.26 -36.80
C SER A 78 14.03 -9.02 -37.47
N PRO A 79 14.35 -8.77 -38.75
CA PRO A 79 13.69 -7.70 -39.50
C PRO A 79 12.16 -7.87 -39.56
N SER A 80 11.66 -9.11 -39.47
CA SER A 80 10.23 -9.45 -39.42
C SER A 80 9.59 -9.30 -38.03
N SER A 81 10.40 -9.26 -36.96
CA SER A 81 9.96 -9.09 -35.58
C SER A 81 10.99 -8.25 -34.81
N PRO A 82 11.11 -6.96 -35.14
CA PRO A 82 12.06 -6.07 -34.49
C PRO A 82 11.57 -5.69 -33.09
N LEU A 83 12.52 -5.34 -32.20
CA LEU A 83 12.17 -4.74 -30.91
C LEU A 83 11.81 -3.28 -31.11
N THR A 84 10.87 -2.74 -30.34
CA THR A 84 10.45 -1.34 -30.51
C THR A 84 11.33 -0.42 -29.68
N LEU A 85 12.04 0.50 -30.33
CA LEU A 85 12.81 1.56 -29.71
C LEU A 85 12.01 2.86 -29.75
N GLU A 86 11.46 3.27 -28.60
CA GLU A 86 10.78 4.56 -28.46
C GLU A 86 11.81 5.65 -28.13
N VAL A 87 11.85 6.69 -28.96
CA VAL A 87 12.64 7.90 -28.76
C VAL A 87 11.70 8.97 -28.22
N ALA A 88 11.92 9.41 -26.98
CA ALA A 88 11.06 10.37 -26.29
C ALA A 88 11.89 11.48 -25.64
N ARG A 89 11.30 12.66 -25.45
CA ARG A 89 11.94 13.74 -24.68
C ARG A 89 11.86 13.45 -23.18
N ARG A 90 12.87 13.85 -22.42
CA ARG A 90 12.91 13.72 -20.95
C ARG A 90 11.66 14.26 -20.25
N PHE A 91 11.11 15.35 -20.77
CA PHE A 91 9.91 16.00 -20.23
C PHE A 91 8.78 16.06 -21.27
N GLN A 92 8.48 14.93 -21.90
CA GLN A 92 7.31 14.86 -22.78
C GLN A 92 6.02 14.79 -21.97
N SER A 93 5.25 15.87 -21.97
CA SER A 93 3.89 15.88 -21.44
C SER A 93 3.02 15.03 -22.37
N VAL A 94 2.88 13.74 -22.07
CA VAL A 94 1.86 12.90 -22.69
C VAL A 94 0.53 13.44 -22.22
N GLN A 95 -0.32 13.92 -23.12
CA GLN A 95 -1.72 14.16 -22.78
C GLN A 95 -2.32 12.79 -22.45
N PRO A 96 -2.74 12.54 -21.20
CA PRO A 96 -3.37 11.28 -20.88
C PRO A 96 -4.62 11.14 -21.73
N GLU A 97 -4.87 9.94 -22.25
CA GLU A 97 -6.14 9.68 -22.92
C GLU A 97 -7.29 10.04 -21.95
N PRO A 98 -8.34 10.71 -22.43
CA PRO A 98 -9.47 11.07 -21.58
C PRO A 98 -10.03 9.80 -20.96
N ASN A 99 -10.05 9.76 -19.63
CA ASN A 99 -10.56 8.62 -18.86
C ASN A 99 -11.94 8.20 -19.41
N SER A 100 -12.04 6.97 -19.91
CA SER A 100 -13.29 6.40 -20.43
C SER A 100 -14.26 5.98 -19.31
N LEU A 101 -13.94 6.26 -18.05
CA LEU A 101 -14.79 5.95 -16.90
C LEU A 101 -15.89 6.99 -16.83
N THR A 102 -17.11 6.58 -17.16
CA THR A 102 -18.33 7.34 -16.91
C THR A 102 -18.41 7.66 -15.42
N LEU A 103 -18.26 8.95 -15.09
CA LEU A 103 -18.29 9.53 -13.74
C LEU A 103 -19.53 9.17 -12.90
N THR A 104 -20.57 8.61 -13.52
CA THR A 104 -21.79 8.14 -12.86
C THR A 104 -21.53 7.03 -11.83
N GLN A 105 -20.58 6.14 -12.08
CA GLN A 105 -20.26 5.06 -11.13
C GLN A 105 -19.59 5.59 -9.84
N PHE A 106 -18.87 6.71 -9.95
CA PHE A 106 -18.20 7.33 -8.81
C PHE A 106 -19.21 7.97 -7.84
N GLU A 107 -20.26 8.60 -8.38
CA GLU A 107 -21.35 9.19 -7.58
C GLU A 107 -22.09 8.11 -6.78
N ASP A 108 -22.48 7.00 -7.42
CA ASP A 108 -23.14 5.87 -6.77
C ASP A 108 -22.26 5.24 -5.68
N GLU A 109 -20.95 5.10 -5.94
CA GLU A 109 -20.01 4.55 -4.96
C GLU A 109 -19.84 5.50 -3.76
N MET A 110 -19.80 6.81 -3.99
CA MET A 110 -19.75 7.82 -2.93
C MET A 110 -21.01 7.79 -2.06
N VAL A 111 -22.20 7.73 -2.67
CA VAL A 111 -23.48 7.64 -1.93
C VAL A 111 -23.49 6.38 -1.06
N LYS A 112 -23.05 5.23 -1.59
CA LYS A 112 -22.97 3.98 -0.83
C LYS A 112 -22.00 4.06 0.35
N LYS A 113 -20.84 4.70 0.16
CA LYS A 113 -19.86 4.92 1.24
C LYS A 113 -20.43 5.82 2.32
N LEU A 114 -21.11 6.91 1.96
CA LEU A 114 -21.76 7.81 2.92
C LEU A 114 -22.85 7.10 3.72
N ALA A 115 -23.71 6.31 3.06
CA ALA A 115 -24.74 5.51 3.74
C ALA A 115 -24.14 4.51 4.73
N THR A 116 -23.02 3.88 4.36
CA THR A 116 -22.30 2.93 5.23
C THR A 116 -21.71 3.63 6.45
N ILE A 117 -21.16 4.84 6.29
CA ILE A 117 -20.64 5.64 7.40
C ILE A 117 -21.78 6.05 8.34
N GLN A 118 -22.91 6.51 7.80
CA GLN A 118 -24.07 6.90 8.60
C GLN A 118 -24.58 5.73 9.46
N GLU A 119 -24.68 4.53 8.88
CA GLU A 119 -25.12 3.35 9.61
C GLU A 119 -24.17 3.00 10.76
N ARG A 120 -22.86 3.13 10.54
CA ARG A 120 -21.86 2.91 11.60
C ARG A 120 -21.96 3.94 12.72
N ILE A 121 -22.28 5.19 12.40
CA ILE A 121 -22.50 6.24 13.41
C ILE A 121 -23.73 5.88 14.25
N ASN A 122 -24.85 5.53 13.62
CA ASN A 122 -26.07 5.14 14.33
C ASN A 122 -25.85 3.95 15.28
N GLN A 123 -25.06 2.95 14.86
CA GLN A 123 -24.70 1.80 15.70
C GLN A 123 -23.83 2.18 16.90
N LEU A 124 -22.89 3.13 16.71
CA LEU A 124 -22.06 3.65 17.79
C LEU A 124 -22.87 4.43 18.82
N GLU A 125 -23.79 5.29 18.38
CA GLU A 125 -24.69 6.05 19.26
C GLU A 125 -25.58 5.11 20.09
N LEU A 126 -26.12 4.05 19.48
CA LEU A 126 -26.89 3.04 20.18
C LEU A 126 -26.03 2.28 21.22
N ALA A 127 -24.80 1.91 20.84
CA ALA A 127 -23.88 1.22 21.74
C ALA A 127 -23.48 2.09 22.94
N GLU A 128 -23.26 3.39 22.73
CA GLU A 128 -22.96 4.36 23.80
C GLU A 128 -24.10 4.45 24.82
N LYS A 129 -25.34 4.59 24.34
CA LYS A 129 -26.52 4.62 25.21
C LYS A 129 -26.61 3.34 26.06
N ASN A 130 -26.45 2.18 25.44
CA ASN A 130 -26.47 0.89 26.14
C ASN A 130 -25.34 0.76 27.16
N MET A 131 -24.14 1.26 26.86
CA MET A 131 -23.03 1.26 27.83
C MET A 131 -23.30 2.14 29.04
N THR A 132 -23.94 3.29 28.82
CA THR A 132 -24.28 4.23 29.90
C THR A 132 -25.31 3.62 30.85
N GLU A 133 -26.34 2.97 30.30
CA GLU A 133 -27.34 2.23 31.09
C GLU A 133 -26.69 1.09 31.90
N ARG A 134 -25.85 0.27 31.28
CA ARG A 134 -25.12 -0.82 31.98
C ARG A 134 -24.20 -0.31 33.09
N ARG A 135 -23.55 0.84 32.90
CA ARG A 135 -22.72 1.47 33.93
C ARG A 135 -23.57 1.94 35.10
N ALA A 136 -24.73 2.55 34.83
CA ALA A 136 -25.65 2.99 35.87
C ALA A 136 -26.17 1.81 36.71
N ASP A 137 -26.53 0.70 36.06
CA ASP A 137 -27.01 -0.50 36.76
C ASP A 137 -25.91 -1.16 37.60
N ARG A 138 -24.69 -1.27 37.05
CA ARG A 138 -23.54 -1.77 37.82
C ARG A 138 -23.26 -0.90 39.05
N LEU A 139 -23.31 0.42 38.90
CA LEU A 139 -23.06 1.35 40.00
C LEU A 139 -24.13 1.22 41.09
N LYS A 140 -25.40 1.03 40.71
CA LYS A 140 -26.48 0.71 41.68
C LYS A 140 -26.21 -0.60 42.43
N GLN A 141 -25.76 -1.64 41.72
CA GLN A 141 -25.43 -2.93 42.32
C GLN A 141 -24.25 -2.81 43.29
N ASP A 142 -23.20 -2.11 42.90
CA ASP A 142 -22.01 -1.89 43.76
C ASP A 142 -22.37 -1.08 45.01
N VAL A 143 -23.21 -0.04 44.88
CA VAL A 143 -23.74 0.72 46.02
C VAL A 143 -24.55 -0.18 46.96
N PHE A 144 -25.39 -1.06 46.42
CA PHE A 144 -26.16 -2.00 47.23
C PHE A 144 -25.26 -3.00 48.01
N VAL A 145 -24.22 -3.51 47.37
CA VAL A 145 -23.24 -4.39 48.03
C VAL A 145 -22.47 -3.64 49.12
N LEU A 146 -22.07 -2.40 48.86
CA LEU A 146 -21.41 -1.56 49.87
C LEU A 146 -22.34 -1.27 51.05
N GLN A 147 -23.61 -0.94 50.79
CA GLN A 147 -24.60 -0.70 51.83
C GLN A 147 -24.76 -1.92 52.75
N THR A 148 -24.97 -3.10 52.17
CA THR A 148 -25.12 -4.35 52.95
C THR A 148 -23.87 -4.70 53.75
N THR A 149 -22.67 -4.41 53.21
CA THR A 149 -21.39 -4.60 53.92
C THR A 149 -21.25 -3.63 55.09
N VAL A 150 -21.59 -2.36 54.89
CA VAL A 150 -21.58 -1.34 55.95
C VAL A 150 -22.56 -1.71 57.05
N ASP A 151 -23.80 -2.07 56.70
CA ASP A 151 -24.82 -2.46 57.68
C ASP A 151 -24.37 -3.67 58.51
N PHE A 152 -23.72 -4.66 57.86
CA PHE A 152 -23.13 -5.81 58.56
C PHE A 152 -22.01 -5.38 59.52
N MET A 153 -21.08 -4.53 59.09
CA MET A 153 -19.99 -4.06 59.93
C MET A 153 -20.49 -3.25 61.12
N THR A 154 -21.45 -2.35 60.91
CA THR A 154 -22.08 -1.55 61.97
C THR A 154 -22.69 -2.46 63.03
N ARG A 155 -23.44 -3.48 62.61
CA ARG A 155 -24.02 -4.47 63.53
C ARG A 155 -22.95 -5.23 64.33
N ARG A 156 -21.86 -5.64 63.68
CA ARG A 156 -20.75 -6.34 64.38
C ARG A 156 -20.00 -5.44 65.34
N PHE A 157 -19.89 -4.16 65.01
CA PHE A 157 -19.28 -3.16 65.88
C PHE A 157 -20.13 -2.95 67.14
N GLU A 158 -21.44 -2.76 66.98
CA GLU A 158 -22.40 -2.67 68.09
C GLU A 158 -22.39 -3.93 68.99
N GLU A 159 -22.35 -5.13 68.38
CA GLU A 159 -22.20 -6.39 69.11
C GLU A 159 -20.89 -6.38 69.94
N SER A 160 -19.77 -5.93 69.35
CA SER A 160 -18.48 -5.92 70.03
C SER A 160 -18.40 -4.91 71.18
N GLU A 161 -19.03 -3.75 71.05
CA GLU A 161 -19.11 -2.74 72.12
C GLU A 161 -19.89 -3.27 73.33
N SER A 162 -20.89 -4.13 73.10
CA SER A 162 -21.67 -4.75 74.18
C SER A 162 -20.94 -5.88 74.93
N VAL A 163 -19.83 -6.39 74.37
CA VAL A 163 -19.06 -7.50 74.96
C VAL A 163 -17.97 -6.95 75.86
N HIS A 164 -18.17 -7.12 77.16
CA HIS A 164 -17.19 -6.78 78.18
C HIS A 164 -16.56 -8.08 78.68
N TRP A 165 -15.23 -8.13 78.78
CA TRP A 165 -14.53 -9.33 79.23
C TRP A 165 -14.73 -9.53 80.75
N ASN A 166 -15.65 -10.43 81.13
CA ASN A 166 -16.01 -10.72 82.53
C ASN A 166 -15.14 -11.80 83.20
N GLY A 167 -13.99 -12.16 82.64
CA GLY A 167 -13.16 -13.25 83.16
C GLY A 167 -12.05 -12.77 84.10
N MET A 168 -12.10 -13.12 85.38
CA MET A 168 -10.89 -13.15 86.21
C MET A 168 -10.22 -14.52 86.02
N PHE A 169 -8.91 -14.58 85.79
CA PHE A 169 -8.18 -15.85 85.65
C PHE A 169 -8.39 -16.71 86.90
N ILE A 170 -9.22 -17.76 86.80
CA ILE A 170 -9.32 -18.80 87.83
C ILE A 170 -8.01 -19.58 87.79
N ARG A 171 -7.06 -19.22 88.67
CA ARG A 171 -5.90 -20.07 88.94
C ARG A 171 -6.41 -21.33 89.64
N TYR A 172 -6.48 -22.44 88.92
CA TYR A 172 -6.58 -23.75 89.56
C TYR A 172 -5.27 -24.04 90.29
N PRO A 173 -5.28 -24.43 91.57
CA PRO A 173 -4.06 -24.78 92.26
C PRO A 173 -3.49 -26.05 91.64
N LEU A 174 -2.27 -25.93 91.09
CA LEU A 174 -1.44 -27.07 90.74
C LEU A 174 -1.10 -27.80 92.04
N TRP A 175 -1.51 -29.04 92.12
CA TRP A 175 -0.92 -30.07 92.96
C TRP A 175 0.47 -30.38 92.42
#